data_AF-A0AAJ0CKA3-F1
#
_entry.id   AF-A0AAJ0CKA3-F1
#
_cell.length_a   1.000
_cell.length_b   1.000
_cell.length_c   1.000
_cell.angle_alpha   90.00
_cell.angle_beta   90.00
_cell.angle_gamma   90.00
#
_symmetry.space_group_name_H-M   'P 1'
#
loop_
_entity.id
_entity.type
_entity.pdbx_description
1 polymer ?
#
loop_
_entity_poly.entity_id
_entity_poly.type
_entity_poly.pdbx_seq_one_letter_code
_entity_poly.pdbx_strand_id
1 'polypeptide(L)'
;MNLLLSDDYLLQDYPESITNTIRSGHATVLRFNRKGDYLASGRVDGAIAIWDLETMGVARKLRGHSKNITFLSWSRCGKYLLSTCQGWKAILWDLQTGQRLREVRFRAPAYMAELHPWNHLRFVASLFEEQPVLVDMSEPIDVKHILPSVPKRTNNDGDAALKEKQAKEDAKEKTTSAIWTATGDHIIAGTSKGKINIIDNKTFEIIYSEKVCSGIITTLRVTASGRDLLVNSQDRIIRTFRIPNLSVDDLDLDTIQLPLEHKFQDVVNKLSWNHVTFSATGEYVAASTYNNHELYVWERNHGSLVCMLKDPKEEQGVIEWHPTRTLLAACGLETGRIYIWSVVSPQKWSALAPDFAEVEENVEYIEKEDEFDIYAQEEIHRRRLDAEDEDVDVLTLDPSKFGDDVDSFRMPILFNLGESDSEDEFVAVSTGTMRRRSPGEGQSDIDGLAESASTKKSSASRGGRSRKR
;
A
#
# COMPACT_ATOMS: atom_id res chain seq x y z
N MET A 1 -1.39 19.53 5.50
CA MET A 1 -2.08 19.33 4.21
C MET A 1 -3.28 20.26 4.29
N ASN A 2 -3.13 21.51 3.82
CA ASN A 2 -4.09 22.58 4.10
C ASN A 2 -5.09 22.79 2.95
N LEU A 3 -4.87 22.13 1.81
CA LEU A 3 -5.73 22.22 0.62
C LEU A 3 -7.19 21.80 0.91
N LEU A 4 -7.38 20.86 1.85
CA LEU A 4 -8.71 20.38 2.23
C LEU A 4 -9.49 21.38 3.08
N LEU A 5 -8.81 22.34 3.73
CA LEU A 5 -9.46 23.29 4.65
C LEU A 5 -10.29 24.35 3.90
N SER A 6 -9.98 24.61 2.62
CA SER A 6 -10.68 25.57 1.77
C SER A 6 -11.82 24.95 0.95
N ASP A 7 -11.89 23.62 0.83
CA ASP A 7 -12.79 22.89 -0.08
C ASP A 7 -13.91 22.11 0.66
N ASP A 8 -14.32 22.59 1.83
CA ASP A 8 -15.04 21.82 2.87
C ASP A 8 -16.47 21.34 2.54
N TYR A 9 -17.11 21.80 1.46
CA TYR A 9 -18.56 21.57 1.25
C TYR A 9 -18.96 20.47 0.26
N LEU A 10 -18.03 19.91 -0.53
CA LEU A 10 -18.36 18.92 -1.58
C LEU A 10 -17.35 17.77 -1.71
N LEU A 11 -16.51 17.54 -0.69
CA LEU A 11 -15.51 16.48 -0.76
C LEU A 11 -16.18 15.11 -0.72
N GLN A 12 -16.28 14.51 -1.91
CA GLN A 12 -16.62 13.12 -2.06
C GLN A 12 -15.57 12.24 -1.35
N ASP A 13 -16.02 11.32 -0.50
CA ASP A 13 -15.13 10.55 0.38
C ASP A 13 -14.54 9.28 -0.27
N TYR A 14 -14.87 9.02 -1.54
CA TYR A 14 -14.37 7.87 -2.29
C TYR A 14 -13.97 8.27 -3.72
N PRO A 15 -12.95 7.62 -4.31
CA PRO A 15 -12.50 7.94 -5.66
C PRO A 15 -13.45 7.36 -6.71
N GLU A 16 -13.61 8.05 -7.84
CA GLU A 16 -14.51 7.60 -8.93
C GLU A 16 -13.80 7.41 -10.27
N SER A 17 -12.79 8.24 -10.56
CA SER A 17 -12.17 8.30 -11.88
C SER A 17 -10.67 8.08 -11.80
N ILE A 18 -10.10 7.49 -12.85
CA ILE A 18 -8.65 7.34 -13.00
C ILE A 18 -8.07 8.70 -13.36
N THR A 19 -7.20 9.21 -12.50
CA THR A 19 -6.48 10.48 -12.75
C THR A 19 -5.10 10.26 -13.30
N ASN A 20 -4.42 9.19 -12.88
CA ASN A 20 -3.06 8.88 -13.31
C ASN A 20 -2.88 7.40 -13.64
N THR A 21 -1.97 7.12 -14.56
CA THR A 21 -1.53 5.76 -14.88
C THR A 21 -0.01 5.73 -14.94
N ILE A 22 0.61 4.93 -14.07
CA ILE A 22 2.05 4.80 -13.96
C ILE A 22 2.49 3.51 -14.67
N ARG A 23 3.53 3.63 -15.51
CA ARG A 23 4.18 2.50 -16.18
C ARG A 23 5.52 2.24 -15.52
N SER A 24 5.68 1.06 -14.93
CA SER A 24 6.87 0.70 -14.13
C SER A 24 7.27 -0.76 -14.36
N GLY A 25 7.30 -1.21 -15.62
CA GLY A 25 7.33 -2.63 -15.94
C GLY A 25 6.11 -3.36 -15.37
N HIS A 26 6.22 -4.68 -15.18
CA HIS A 26 5.10 -5.47 -14.65
C HIS A 26 5.07 -5.43 -13.12
N ALA A 27 4.31 -4.49 -12.55
CA ALA A 27 4.08 -4.43 -11.10
C ALA A 27 3.21 -5.60 -10.63
N THR A 28 3.39 -6.05 -9.40
CA THR A 28 2.61 -7.15 -8.78
C THR A 28 2.08 -6.80 -7.40
N VAL A 29 2.74 -5.88 -6.71
CA VAL A 29 2.39 -5.46 -5.36
C VAL A 29 2.62 -3.96 -5.18
N LEU A 30 1.73 -3.34 -4.42
CA LEU A 30 1.73 -1.93 -4.09
C LEU A 30 1.64 -1.76 -2.58
N ARG A 31 2.30 -0.73 -2.03
CA ARG A 31 2.08 -0.21 -0.68
C ARG A 31 2.45 1.25 -0.57
N PHE A 32 1.57 2.05 0.01
CA PHE A 32 1.89 3.41 0.44
C PHE A 32 2.76 3.39 1.70
N ASN A 33 3.62 4.40 1.84
CA ASN A 33 4.21 4.72 3.12
C ASN A 33 3.12 5.25 4.08
N ARG A 34 3.42 5.35 5.38
CA ARG A 34 2.39 5.68 6.37
C ARG A 34 1.82 7.09 6.26
N LYS A 35 2.59 8.05 5.73
CA LYS A 35 2.11 9.41 5.43
C LYS A 35 1.35 9.50 4.11
N GLY A 36 1.63 8.59 3.18
CA GLY A 36 1.07 8.59 1.83
C GLY A 36 1.92 9.33 0.79
N ASP A 37 3.01 10.00 1.17
CA ASP A 37 3.86 10.73 0.23
C ASP A 37 4.50 9.83 -0.87
N TYR A 38 4.74 8.55 -0.55
CA TYR A 38 5.41 7.61 -1.45
C TYR A 38 4.61 6.33 -1.67
N LEU A 39 4.62 5.84 -2.91
CA LEU A 39 4.08 4.54 -3.31
C LEU A 39 5.21 3.59 -3.72
N ALA A 40 5.41 2.50 -2.99
CA ALA A 40 6.31 1.44 -3.41
C ALA A 40 5.58 0.44 -4.31
N SER A 41 6.21 0.10 -5.42
CA SER A 41 5.76 -0.90 -6.39
C SER A 41 6.81 -1.99 -6.55
N GLY A 42 6.41 -3.24 -6.33
CA GLY A 42 7.24 -4.42 -6.54
C GLY A 42 6.93 -5.04 -7.90
N ARG A 43 7.96 -5.49 -8.62
CA ARG A 43 7.83 -6.01 -9.99
C ARG A 43 8.07 -7.52 -10.08
N VAL A 44 7.64 -8.11 -11.20
CA VAL A 44 7.91 -9.52 -11.55
C VAL A 44 9.41 -9.82 -11.70
N ASP A 45 10.21 -8.84 -12.14
CA ASP A 45 11.66 -8.99 -12.32
C ASP A 45 12.46 -8.83 -11.02
N GLY A 46 11.80 -8.57 -9.88
CA GLY A 46 12.45 -8.37 -8.59
C GLY A 46 12.97 -6.95 -8.35
N ALA A 47 12.75 -6.02 -9.29
CA ALA A 47 12.98 -4.61 -9.04
C ALA A 47 11.84 -4.02 -8.19
N ILE A 48 12.17 -3.02 -7.39
CA ILE A 48 11.21 -2.22 -6.62
C ILE A 48 11.37 -0.78 -7.05
N ALA A 49 10.29 -0.14 -7.48
CA ALA A 49 10.27 1.29 -7.80
C ALA A 49 9.43 2.02 -6.75
N ILE A 50 9.99 3.09 -6.19
CA ILE A 50 9.33 3.99 -5.27
C ILE A 50 8.97 5.25 -6.02
N TRP A 51 7.70 5.60 -5.99
CA TRP A 51 7.11 6.74 -6.67
C TRP A 51 6.77 7.81 -5.65
N ASP A 52 7.09 9.05 -5.98
CA ASP A 52 6.60 10.23 -5.26
C ASP A 52 5.23 10.60 -5.83
N LEU A 53 4.21 10.69 -4.97
CA LEU A 53 2.84 10.98 -5.41
C LEU A 53 2.60 12.45 -5.74
N GLU A 54 3.44 13.37 -5.28
CA GLU A 54 3.27 14.78 -5.59
C GLU A 54 3.73 15.06 -7.03
N THR A 55 4.90 14.54 -7.39
CA THR A 55 5.48 14.71 -8.72
C THR A 55 5.10 13.62 -9.71
N MET A 56 4.51 12.50 -9.24
CA MET A 56 4.32 11.26 -9.99
C MET A 56 5.63 10.71 -10.61
N GLY A 57 6.78 11.10 -10.07
CA GLY A 57 8.11 10.70 -10.52
C GLY A 57 8.67 9.51 -9.74
N VAL A 58 9.70 8.86 -10.31
CA VAL A 58 10.44 7.80 -9.61
C VAL A 58 11.40 8.43 -8.59
N ALA A 59 11.13 8.24 -7.31
CA ALA A 59 12.00 8.68 -6.23
C ALA A 59 13.23 7.76 -6.08
N ARG A 60 13.03 6.44 -6.11
CA ARG A 60 14.11 5.43 -6.01
C ARG A 60 13.79 4.17 -6.80
N LYS A 61 14.85 3.53 -7.29
CA LYS A 61 14.82 2.15 -7.79
C LYS A 61 15.72 1.28 -6.92
N LEU A 62 15.19 0.18 -6.39
CA LEU A 62 15.92 -0.77 -5.57
C LEU A 62 16.06 -2.08 -6.36
N ARG A 63 17.31 -2.53 -6.56
CA ARG A 63 17.63 -3.78 -7.27
C ARG A 63 18.38 -4.72 -6.35
N GLY A 64 17.88 -5.94 -6.20
CA GLY A 64 18.56 -6.96 -5.42
C GLY A 64 17.86 -8.28 -5.27
N HIS A 65 16.54 -8.31 -5.48
CA HIS A 65 15.84 -9.58 -5.66
C HIS A 65 16.04 -10.08 -7.09
N SER A 66 16.13 -11.40 -7.23
CA SER A 66 16.30 -12.09 -8.52
C SER A 66 15.01 -12.74 -9.03
N LYS A 67 13.91 -12.55 -8.30
CA LYS A 67 12.59 -13.14 -8.53
C LYS A 67 11.53 -12.11 -8.18
N ASN A 68 10.30 -12.35 -8.63
CA ASN A 68 9.15 -11.48 -8.38
C ASN A 68 8.98 -11.12 -6.90
N ILE A 69 8.62 -9.87 -6.67
CA ILE A 69 8.30 -9.37 -5.34
C ILE A 69 6.91 -9.87 -4.95
N THR A 70 6.81 -10.46 -3.76
CA THR A 70 5.55 -10.97 -3.20
C THR A 70 4.91 -9.98 -2.24
N PHE A 71 5.72 -9.22 -1.49
CA PHE A 71 5.21 -8.30 -0.50
C PHE A 71 6.17 -7.14 -0.24
N LEU A 72 5.59 -6.02 0.19
CA LEU A 72 6.28 -4.81 0.61
C LEU A 72 5.69 -4.35 1.96
N SER A 73 6.51 -3.83 2.84
CA SER A 73 6.07 -3.28 4.13
C SER A 73 6.96 -2.10 4.52
N TRP A 74 6.34 -0.97 4.84
CA TRP A 74 7.04 0.25 5.22
C TRP A 74 7.25 0.32 6.73
N SER A 75 8.39 0.85 7.16
CA SER A 75 8.58 1.26 8.56
C SER A 75 7.74 2.48 8.90
N ARG A 76 7.40 2.65 10.19
CA ARG A 76 6.63 3.81 10.70
C ARG A 76 7.18 5.16 10.29
N CYS A 77 8.50 5.30 10.39
CA CYS A 77 9.21 6.53 10.07
C CYS A 77 9.32 6.78 8.56
N GLY A 78 9.04 5.78 7.71
CA GLY A 78 9.17 5.88 6.25
C GLY A 78 10.59 5.73 5.70
N LYS A 79 11.60 5.59 6.57
CA LYS A 79 13.02 5.46 6.16
C LYS A 79 13.38 4.07 5.64
N TYR A 80 12.77 3.03 6.19
CA TYR A 80 13.07 1.64 5.84
C TYR A 80 11.91 0.98 5.11
N LEU A 81 12.24 0.13 4.15
CA LEU A 81 11.29 -0.69 3.39
C LEU A 81 11.70 -2.16 3.49
N LEU A 82 10.81 -3.01 3.94
CA LEU A 82 10.95 -4.46 3.87
C LEU A 82 10.34 -4.95 2.56
N SER A 83 11.01 -5.91 1.93
CA SER A 83 10.56 -6.54 0.70
C SER A 83 10.82 -8.03 0.72
N THR A 84 9.88 -8.82 0.20
CA THR A 84 10.03 -10.27 0.05
C THR A 84 9.85 -10.69 -1.40
N CYS A 85 10.51 -11.78 -1.79
CA CYS A 85 10.36 -12.35 -3.14
C CYS A 85 10.09 -13.86 -3.10
N GLN A 86 9.65 -14.43 -4.23
CA GLN A 86 9.54 -15.89 -4.37
C GLN A 86 10.90 -16.60 -4.35
N GLY A 87 12.02 -15.87 -4.44
CA GLY A 87 13.38 -16.38 -4.31
C GLY A 87 13.84 -16.66 -2.86
N TRP A 88 12.91 -16.69 -1.91
CA TRP A 88 13.11 -17.04 -0.49
C TRP A 88 13.94 -16.02 0.29
N LYS A 89 14.05 -14.80 -0.23
CA LYS A 89 14.78 -13.70 0.41
C LYS A 89 13.82 -12.63 0.90
N ALA A 90 14.05 -12.15 2.11
CA ALA A 90 13.60 -10.85 2.59
C ALA A 90 14.78 -9.89 2.59
N ILE A 91 14.58 -8.66 2.13
CA ILE A 91 15.58 -7.59 2.18
C ILE A 91 14.96 -6.38 2.86
N LEU A 92 15.65 -5.88 3.88
CA LEU A 92 15.38 -4.59 4.51
C LEU A 92 16.26 -3.53 3.85
N TRP A 93 15.63 -2.51 3.28
CA TRP A 93 16.30 -1.41 2.58
C TRP A 93 16.36 -0.17 3.46
N ASP A 94 17.48 0.54 3.44
CA ASP A 94 17.57 1.91 3.94
C ASP A 94 17.39 2.88 2.78
N LEU A 95 16.31 3.67 2.80
CA LEU A 95 15.97 4.59 1.72
C LEU A 95 16.76 5.90 1.77
N GLN A 96 17.44 6.20 2.88
CA GLN A 96 18.37 7.33 2.95
C GLN A 96 19.55 7.09 2.00
N THR A 97 20.12 5.89 2.04
CA THR A 97 21.27 5.51 1.22
C THR A 97 20.84 4.83 -0.09
N GLY A 98 19.71 4.14 -0.08
CA GLY A 98 19.25 3.24 -1.14
C GLY A 98 19.94 1.87 -1.11
N GLN A 99 20.61 1.53 -0.02
CA GLN A 99 21.37 0.28 0.12
C GLN A 99 20.58 -0.79 0.89
N ARG A 100 21.05 -2.03 0.80
CA ARG A 100 20.53 -3.18 1.54
C ARG A 100 21.08 -3.12 2.97
N LEU A 101 20.21 -2.95 3.96
CA LEU A 101 20.60 -2.93 5.36
C LEU A 101 20.77 -4.35 5.90
N ARG A 102 19.79 -5.22 5.64
CA ARG A 102 19.79 -6.63 6.05
C ARG A 102 19.20 -7.51 4.95
N GLU A 103 19.67 -8.74 4.88
CA GLU A 103 19.14 -9.79 4.01
C GLU A 103 18.89 -11.05 4.85
N VAL A 104 17.68 -11.59 4.77
CA VAL A 104 17.26 -12.79 5.48
C VAL A 104 16.83 -13.83 4.46
N ARG A 105 17.35 -15.06 4.60
CA ARG A 105 16.97 -16.19 3.75
C ARG A 105 16.08 -17.18 4.48
N PHE A 106 15.01 -17.61 3.82
CA PHE A 106 14.07 -18.62 4.30
C PHE A 106 14.31 -19.98 3.63
N ARG A 107 13.63 -21.00 4.16
CA ARG A 107 13.58 -22.36 3.60
C ARG A 107 12.45 -22.54 2.57
N ALA A 108 11.51 -21.60 2.51
CA ALA A 108 10.39 -21.58 1.60
C ALA A 108 10.10 -20.14 1.12
N PRO A 109 9.37 -19.96 0.00
CA PRO A 109 8.87 -18.65 -0.41
C PRO A 109 8.03 -17.99 0.68
N ALA A 110 8.17 -16.67 0.87
CA ALA A 110 7.29 -15.91 1.75
C ALA A 110 6.09 -15.37 0.95
N TYR A 111 4.88 -15.65 1.44
CA TYR A 111 3.66 -15.05 0.91
C TYR A 111 3.56 -13.58 1.27
N MET A 112 3.83 -13.28 2.54
CA MET A 112 3.86 -11.92 3.05
C MET A 112 4.88 -11.80 4.19
N ALA A 113 5.36 -10.58 4.38
CA ALA A 113 6.11 -10.22 5.57
C ALA A 113 5.80 -8.79 5.99
N GLU A 114 5.45 -8.60 7.25
CA GLU A 114 5.03 -7.31 7.80
C GLU A 114 6.00 -6.85 8.89
N LEU A 115 6.56 -5.65 8.70
CA LEU A 115 7.40 -5.00 9.70
C LEU A 115 6.61 -4.73 10.97
N HIS A 116 7.28 -4.86 12.11
CA HIS A 116 6.72 -4.46 13.38
C HIS A 116 6.42 -2.95 13.37
N PRO A 117 5.24 -2.50 13.83
CA PRO A 117 4.81 -1.12 13.70
C PRO A 117 5.77 -0.10 14.30
N TRP A 118 6.53 -0.47 15.33
CA TRP A 118 7.44 0.43 16.04
C TRP A 118 8.92 0.05 15.93
N ASN A 119 9.24 -1.13 15.39
CA ASN A 119 10.61 -1.64 15.35
C ASN A 119 10.93 -2.16 13.95
N HIS A 120 11.72 -1.39 13.20
CA HIS A 120 12.08 -1.70 11.82
C HIS A 120 13.01 -2.91 11.67
N LEU A 121 13.57 -3.44 12.76
CA LEU A 121 14.45 -4.62 12.75
C LEU A 121 13.70 -5.92 13.05
N ARG A 122 12.39 -5.86 13.34
CA ARG A 122 11.55 -7.03 13.56
C ARG A 122 10.44 -7.11 12.53
N PHE A 123 10.14 -8.31 12.06
CA PHE A 123 9.00 -8.53 11.18
C PHE A 123 8.46 -9.95 11.30
N VAL A 124 7.17 -10.12 11.01
CA VAL A 124 6.54 -11.44 10.91
C VAL A 124 6.45 -11.84 9.45
N ALA A 125 6.69 -13.11 9.13
CA ALA A 125 6.58 -13.65 7.79
C ALA A 125 5.73 -14.92 7.75
N SER A 126 4.79 -14.97 6.80
CA SER A 126 4.03 -16.17 6.48
C SER A 126 4.67 -16.88 5.28
N LEU A 127 5.04 -18.14 5.48
CA LEU A 127 5.80 -18.93 4.51
C LEU A 127 4.90 -19.93 3.77
N PHE A 128 5.30 -20.31 2.56
CA PHE A 128 4.64 -21.33 1.77
C PHE A 128 4.85 -22.71 2.40
N GLU A 129 3.76 -23.34 2.86
CA GLU A 129 3.72 -24.69 3.46
C GLU A 129 4.52 -24.91 4.74
N GLU A 130 5.15 -23.85 5.26
CA GLU A 130 5.90 -23.84 6.52
C GLU A 130 5.16 -23.01 7.57
N GLN A 131 5.56 -23.16 8.83
CA GLN A 131 5.02 -22.33 9.92
C GLN A 131 5.45 -20.86 9.75
N PRO A 132 4.62 -19.90 10.20
CA PRO A 132 4.99 -18.50 10.19
C PRO A 132 6.17 -18.26 11.12
N VAL A 133 6.99 -17.28 10.80
CA VAL A 133 8.23 -16.99 11.52
C VAL A 133 8.26 -15.51 11.91
N LEU A 134 8.56 -15.23 13.17
CA LEU A 134 8.98 -13.92 13.61
C LEU A 134 10.50 -13.82 13.47
N VAL A 135 10.97 -12.82 12.74
CA VAL A 135 12.39 -12.59 12.48
C VAL A 135 12.85 -11.35 13.23
N ASP A 136 13.92 -11.50 14.01
CA ASP A 136 14.65 -10.40 14.63
C ASP A 136 16.01 -10.22 13.94
N MET A 137 16.27 -9.03 13.42
CA MET A 137 17.48 -8.64 12.71
C MET A 137 18.31 -7.59 13.47
N SER A 138 18.06 -7.41 14.77
CA SER A 138 18.84 -6.51 15.63
C SER A 138 20.31 -6.88 15.66
N GLU A 139 20.59 -8.17 15.81
CA GLU A 139 21.94 -8.72 15.79
C GLU A 139 22.44 -9.00 14.36
N PRO A 140 23.76 -9.20 14.15
CA PRO A 140 24.33 -9.54 12.85
C PRO A 140 23.80 -10.85 12.25
N ILE A 141 23.41 -11.80 13.11
CA ILE A 141 22.80 -13.06 12.72
C ILE A 141 21.30 -12.95 13.02
N ASP A 142 20.47 -13.16 12.00
CA ASP A 142 19.03 -13.11 12.16
C ASP A 142 18.51 -14.27 13.02
N VAL A 143 17.71 -13.94 14.04
CA VAL A 143 17.04 -14.92 14.90
C VAL A 143 15.63 -15.15 14.37
N LYS A 144 15.30 -16.42 14.10
CA LYS A 144 14.01 -16.85 13.57
C LYS A 144 13.23 -17.61 14.63
N HIS A 145 12.19 -17.01 15.17
CA HIS A 145 11.26 -17.66 16.10
C HIS A 145 10.08 -18.24 15.32
N ILE A 146 9.89 -19.56 15.40
CA ILE A 146 8.78 -20.24 14.75
C ILE A 146 7.52 -19.99 15.58
N LEU A 147 6.48 -19.46 14.94
CA LEU A 147 5.22 -19.14 15.59
C LEU A 147 4.24 -20.32 15.45
N PRO A 148 3.45 -20.61 16.50
CA PRO A 148 2.47 -21.68 16.45
C PRO A 148 1.33 -21.36 15.47
N SER A 149 0.89 -22.39 14.72
CA SER A 149 -0.34 -22.35 13.92
C SER A 149 -1.49 -23.14 14.57
N VAL A 150 -1.19 -23.91 15.62
CA VAL A 150 -2.15 -24.81 16.26
C VAL A 150 -3.14 -24.01 17.10
N PRO A 151 -4.45 -24.04 16.80
CA PRO A 151 -5.47 -23.30 17.52
C PRO A 151 -5.42 -23.51 19.04
N LYS A 152 -5.52 -22.42 19.81
CA LYS A 152 -5.80 -22.52 21.24
C LYS A 152 -7.18 -23.12 21.44
N ARG A 153 -7.29 -24.16 22.26
CA ARG A 153 -8.55 -24.76 22.67
C ARG A 153 -8.64 -24.71 24.19
N THR A 154 -9.83 -24.43 24.71
CA THR A 154 -10.10 -24.64 26.14
C THR A 154 -9.95 -26.13 26.43
N ASN A 155 -9.32 -26.47 27.56
CA ASN A 155 -9.08 -27.86 27.98
C ASN A 155 -10.43 -28.57 28.23
N ASN A 156 -11.05 -29.09 27.17
CA ASN A 156 -12.12 -30.05 27.30
C ASN A 156 -11.50 -31.44 27.39
N ASP A 157 -11.95 -32.23 28.38
CA ASP A 157 -11.68 -33.66 28.54
C ASP A 157 -12.32 -34.47 27.39
N GLY A 158 -11.88 -34.19 26.17
CA GLY A 158 -12.25 -34.95 24.99
C GLY A 158 -11.59 -36.31 24.99
N ASP A 159 -12.36 -37.32 24.61
CA ASP A 159 -11.93 -38.71 24.43
C ASP A 159 -10.65 -38.79 23.55
N ALA A 160 -9.76 -39.74 23.81
CA ALA A 160 -8.44 -39.79 23.16
C ALA A 160 -8.52 -39.83 21.63
N ALA A 161 -9.55 -40.47 21.08
CA ALA A 161 -9.83 -40.52 19.64
C ALA A 161 -10.19 -39.14 19.06
N LEU A 162 -10.86 -38.29 19.84
CA LEU A 162 -11.22 -36.93 19.43
C LEU A 162 -9.96 -36.05 19.37
N LYS A 163 -9.06 -36.18 20.37
CA LYS A 163 -7.76 -35.51 20.39
C LYS A 163 -6.85 -35.96 19.24
N GLU A 164 -6.84 -37.24 18.90
CA GLU A 164 -6.05 -37.74 17.77
C GLU A 164 -6.60 -37.25 16.41
N LYS A 165 -7.93 -37.28 16.24
CA LYS A 165 -8.58 -36.73 15.03
C LYS A 165 -8.27 -35.24 14.88
N GLN A 166 -8.37 -34.51 15.98
CA GLN A 166 -8.04 -33.09 16.06
C GLN A 166 -6.58 -32.80 15.72
N ALA A 167 -5.63 -33.55 16.28
CA ALA A 167 -4.21 -33.39 15.97
C ALA A 167 -3.91 -33.61 14.48
N LYS A 168 -4.60 -34.56 13.82
CA LYS A 168 -4.49 -34.78 12.37
C LYS A 168 -5.07 -33.62 11.54
N GLU A 169 -6.10 -32.94 12.05
CA GLU A 169 -6.65 -31.74 11.40
C GLU A 169 -5.73 -30.53 11.59
N ASP A 170 -5.23 -30.34 12.81
CA ASP A 170 -4.34 -29.23 13.17
C ASP A 170 -2.98 -29.33 12.45
N ALA A 171 -2.46 -30.54 12.23
CA ALA A 171 -1.25 -30.76 11.43
C ALA A 171 -1.39 -30.34 9.95
N LYS A 172 -2.62 -30.21 9.44
CA LYS A 172 -2.90 -29.73 8.07
C LYS A 172 -3.18 -28.22 8.04
N GLU A 173 -3.27 -27.57 9.19
CA GLU A 173 -3.53 -26.14 9.29
C GLU A 173 -2.24 -25.37 9.03
N LYS A 174 -2.31 -24.45 8.06
CA LYS A 174 -1.17 -23.62 7.63
C LYS A 174 -1.54 -22.16 7.79
N THR A 175 -0.63 -21.34 8.29
CA THR A 175 -0.84 -19.89 8.35
C THR A 175 -0.57 -19.28 6.99
N THR A 176 -1.55 -18.57 6.44
CA THR A 176 -1.48 -17.96 5.12
C THR A 176 -1.18 -16.46 5.20
N SER A 177 -1.69 -15.80 6.23
CA SER A 177 -1.51 -14.37 6.46
C SER A 177 -1.12 -14.11 7.91
N ALA A 178 -0.19 -13.21 8.16
CA ALA A 178 0.21 -12.79 9.50
C ALA A 178 0.53 -11.30 9.46
N ILE A 179 -0.13 -10.53 10.32
CA ILE A 179 -0.03 -9.07 10.39
C ILE A 179 0.08 -8.63 11.85
N TRP A 180 0.55 -7.41 12.09
CA TRP A 180 0.65 -6.88 13.45
C TRP A 180 -0.63 -6.14 13.87
N THR A 181 -0.90 -6.11 15.17
CA THR A 181 -1.79 -5.08 15.73
C THR A 181 -1.14 -3.72 15.63
N ALA A 182 -1.92 -2.64 15.65
CA ALA A 182 -1.38 -1.28 15.57
C ALA A 182 -0.39 -0.95 16.71
N THR A 183 -0.53 -1.59 17.87
CA THR A 183 0.39 -1.44 19.00
C THR A 183 1.67 -2.27 18.84
N GLY A 184 1.65 -3.35 18.06
CA GLY A 184 2.78 -4.27 17.89
C GLY A 184 2.93 -5.32 19.00
N ASP A 185 2.03 -5.33 20.00
CA ASP A 185 2.09 -6.32 21.10
C ASP A 185 1.61 -7.70 20.66
N HIS A 186 0.81 -7.78 19.60
CA HIS A 186 0.20 -9.04 19.15
C HIS A 186 0.28 -9.19 17.64
N ILE A 187 0.25 -10.45 17.20
CA ILE A 187 0.22 -10.85 15.79
C ILE A 187 -1.14 -11.50 15.51
N ILE A 188 -1.81 -11.04 14.47
CA ILE A 188 -3.05 -11.64 13.98
C ILE A 188 -2.70 -12.53 12.80
N ALA A 189 -2.96 -13.83 12.95
CA ALA A 189 -2.64 -14.85 11.97
C ALA A 189 -3.92 -15.50 11.42
N GLY A 190 -4.06 -15.49 10.09
CA GLY A 190 -5.13 -16.16 9.36
C GLY A 190 -4.67 -17.50 8.80
N THR A 191 -5.51 -18.52 8.89
CA THR A 191 -5.16 -19.89 8.49
C THR A 191 -5.85 -20.34 7.20
N SER A 192 -5.33 -21.43 6.63
CA SER A 192 -5.90 -22.14 5.47
C SER A 192 -7.24 -22.83 5.76
N LYS A 193 -7.66 -22.89 7.03
CA LYS A 193 -8.93 -23.47 7.48
C LYS A 193 -9.92 -22.43 7.98
N GLY A 194 -9.62 -21.15 7.76
CA GLY A 194 -10.52 -20.04 8.06
C GLY A 194 -10.57 -19.67 9.54
N LYS A 195 -9.50 -19.98 10.30
CA LYS A 195 -9.35 -19.53 11.68
C LYS A 195 -8.50 -18.28 11.77
N ILE A 196 -8.83 -17.45 12.74
CA ILE A 196 -8.02 -16.30 13.16
C ILE A 196 -7.41 -16.66 14.50
N ASN A 197 -6.09 -16.59 14.57
CA ASN A 197 -5.31 -16.77 15.79
C ASN A 197 -4.71 -15.42 16.18
N ILE A 198 -4.78 -15.07 17.47
CA ILE A 198 -4.03 -13.94 18.03
C ILE A 198 -2.87 -14.52 18.83
N ILE A 199 -1.65 -14.11 18.49
CA ILE A 199 -0.41 -14.58 19.10
C ILE A 199 0.20 -13.41 19.87
N ASP A 200 0.59 -13.64 21.11
CA ASP A 200 1.31 -12.64 21.90
C ASP A 200 2.78 -12.55 21.45
N ASN A 201 3.29 -11.33 21.27
CA ASN A 201 4.66 -11.05 20.84
C ASN A 201 5.70 -11.36 21.92
N LYS A 202 5.34 -11.37 23.20
CA LYS A 202 6.29 -11.65 24.29
C LYS A 202 6.48 -13.14 24.54
N THR A 203 5.37 -13.88 24.60
CA THR A 203 5.37 -15.32 24.91
C THR A 203 5.41 -16.22 23.67
N PHE A 204 5.04 -15.70 22.50
CA PHE A 204 4.82 -16.47 21.26
C PHE A 204 3.73 -17.54 21.36
N GLU A 205 2.84 -17.42 22.35
CA GLU A 205 1.69 -18.32 22.50
C GLU A 205 0.44 -17.75 21.83
N ILE A 206 -0.42 -18.64 21.31
CA ILE A 206 -1.74 -18.25 20.83
C ILE A 206 -2.60 -17.97 22.05
N ILE A 207 -3.05 -16.72 22.20
CA ILE A 207 -3.92 -16.29 23.28
C ILE A 207 -5.40 -16.46 22.93
N TYR A 208 -5.73 -16.40 21.64
CA TYR A 208 -7.09 -16.47 21.13
C TYR A 208 -7.14 -17.22 19.79
N SER A 209 -8.18 -18.03 19.58
CA SER A 209 -8.43 -18.70 18.32
C SER A 209 -9.92 -18.85 18.05
N GLU A 210 -10.37 -18.36 16.90
CA GLU A 210 -11.76 -18.48 16.47
C GLU A 210 -11.86 -18.90 15.01
N LYS A 211 -12.81 -19.79 14.69
CA LYS A 211 -13.13 -20.14 13.31
C LYS A 211 -14.16 -19.16 12.74
N VAL A 212 -13.70 -18.34 11.79
CA VAL A 212 -14.48 -17.27 11.17
C VAL A 212 -15.10 -17.67 9.83
N CYS A 213 -14.40 -18.51 9.06
CA CYS A 213 -14.88 -18.98 7.77
C CYS A 213 -14.49 -20.44 7.51
N SER A 214 -15.02 -21.01 6.43
CA SER A 214 -14.72 -22.39 6.00
C SER A 214 -13.59 -22.46 4.97
N GLY A 215 -13.26 -21.34 4.32
CA GLY A 215 -12.25 -21.22 3.29
C GLY A 215 -10.89 -20.76 3.80
N ILE A 216 -9.94 -20.60 2.88
CA ILE A 216 -8.62 -20.04 3.16
C ILE A 216 -8.75 -18.54 3.39
N ILE A 217 -8.13 -18.01 4.45
CA ILE A 217 -7.96 -16.57 4.62
C ILE A 217 -6.84 -16.11 3.69
N THR A 218 -7.13 -15.19 2.78
CA THR A 218 -6.19 -14.75 1.73
C THR A 218 -5.49 -13.46 2.12
N THR A 219 -6.21 -12.51 2.71
CA THR A 219 -5.65 -11.22 3.13
C THR A 219 -6.23 -10.79 4.46
N LEU A 220 -5.37 -10.18 5.28
CA LEU A 220 -5.74 -9.50 6.52
C LEU A 220 -5.26 -8.04 6.45
N ARG A 221 -6.08 -7.11 6.92
CA ARG A 221 -5.74 -5.68 7.03
C ARG A 221 -6.32 -5.11 8.31
N VAL A 222 -5.59 -4.22 8.97
CA VAL A 222 -6.05 -3.51 10.16
C VAL A 222 -6.12 -2.03 9.82
N THR A 223 -7.13 -1.33 10.35
CA THR A 223 -7.25 0.13 10.21
C THR A 223 -6.10 0.85 10.91
N ALA A 224 -5.79 2.09 10.50
CA ALA A 224 -4.73 2.88 11.13
C ALA A 224 -4.94 3.10 12.65
N SER A 225 -6.20 3.09 13.10
CA SER A 225 -6.57 3.16 14.52
C SER A 225 -6.33 1.86 15.30
N GLY A 226 -6.14 0.74 14.60
CA GLY A 226 -5.97 -0.58 15.22
C GLY A 226 -7.25 -1.24 15.70
N ARG A 227 -8.43 -0.64 15.45
CA ARG A 227 -9.71 -1.09 16.03
C ARG A 227 -10.47 -2.07 15.16
N ASP A 228 -10.26 -2.05 13.85
CA ASP A 228 -11.06 -2.84 12.93
C ASP A 228 -10.15 -3.71 12.06
N LEU A 229 -10.54 -4.97 11.90
CA LEU A 229 -9.86 -5.99 11.13
C LEU A 229 -10.70 -6.34 9.91
N LEU A 230 -10.09 -6.27 8.73
CA LEU A 230 -10.64 -6.71 7.46
C LEU A 230 -10.06 -8.07 7.09
N VAL A 231 -10.94 -8.99 6.75
CA VAL A 231 -10.61 -10.38 6.41
C VAL A 231 -11.20 -10.70 5.05
N ASN A 232 -10.34 -11.06 4.09
CA ASN A 232 -10.76 -11.68 2.85
C ASN A 232 -10.56 -13.19 2.94
N SER A 233 -11.49 -13.95 2.36
CA SER A 233 -11.40 -15.39 2.27
C SER A 233 -11.90 -15.93 0.95
N GLN A 234 -11.44 -17.13 0.61
CA GLN A 234 -11.78 -17.81 -0.64
C GLN A 234 -13.26 -18.21 -0.77
N ASP A 235 -14.03 -18.11 0.33
CA ASP A 235 -15.48 -18.33 0.33
C ASP A 235 -16.28 -17.16 -0.26
N ARG A 236 -15.59 -16.17 -0.87
CA ARG A 236 -16.18 -15.04 -1.62
C ARG A 236 -16.86 -13.98 -0.75
N ILE A 237 -16.65 -14.05 0.57
CA ILE A 237 -17.24 -13.12 1.54
C ILE A 237 -16.11 -12.37 2.24
N ILE A 238 -16.13 -11.06 2.13
CA ILE A 238 -15.27 -10.15 2.89
C ILE A 238 -15.93 -9.89 4.24
N ARG A 239 -15.16 -9.86 5.32
CA ARG A 239 -15.67 -9.67 6.69
C ARG A 239 -14.91 -8.58 7.40
N THR A 240 -15.61 -7.78 8.19
CA THR A 240 -15.00 -6.84 9.13
C THR A 240 -15.28 -7.27 10.57
N PHE A 241 -14.26 -7.21 11.41
CA PHE A 241 -14.33 -7.51 12.84
C PHE A 241 -13.84 -6.31 13.63
N ARG A 242 -14.38 -6.15 14.84
CA ARG A 242 -13.81 -5.21 15.79
C ARG A 242 -12.80 -5.91 16.68
N ILE A 243 -11.59 -5.36 16.73
CA ILE A 243 -10.51 -5.84 17.59
C ILE A 243 -10.72 -5.20 18.98
N PRO A 244 -10.85 -6.01 20.05
CA PRO A 244 -10.90 -5.48 21.41
C PRO A 244 -9.55 -4.86 21.78
N ASN A 245 -9.51 -4.08 22.86
CA ASN A 245 -8.24 -3.59 23.37
C ASN A 245 -7.47 -4.75 24.03
N LEU A 246 -6.49 -5.29 23.31
CA LEU A 246 -5.68 -6.43 23.74
C LEU A 246 -4.49 -6.01 24.62
N SER A 247 -4.20 -4.71 24.75
CA SER A 247 -3.02 -4.20 25.46
C SER A 247 -3.31 -3.83 26.92
N VAL A 248 -4.43 -4.29 27.48
CA VAL A 248 -4.80 -4.07 28.89
C VAL A 248 -4.04 -5.05 29.78
N ASP A 249 -3.41 -4.56 30.86
CA ASP A 249 -2.53 -5.36 31.72
C ASP A 249 -3.25 -6.55 32.40
N ASP A 250 -4.54 -6.39 32.74
CA ASP A 250 -5.38 -7.42 33.36
C ASP A 250 -6.36 -8.06 32.34
N LEU A 251 -5.90 -8.29 31.10
CA LEU A 251 -6.75 -8.92 30.07
C LEU A 251 -7.05 -10.39 30.44
N ASP A 252 -8.31 -10.67 30.73
CA ASP A 252 -8.78 -12.04 30.84
C ASP A 252 -8.85 -12.71 29.45
N LEU A 253 -7.97 -13.68 29.22
CA LEU A 253 -7.81 -14.36 27.94
C LEU A 253 -9.07 -15.12 27.50
N ASP A 254 -9.90 -15.56 28.47
CA ASP A 254 -11.11 -16.33 28.18
C ASP A 254 -12.29 -15.42 27.78
N THR A 255 -12.18 -14.11 28.01
CA THR A 255 -13.21 -13.10 27.70
C THR A 255 -12.98 -12.40 26.35
N ILE A 256 -11.85 -12.66 25.67
CA ILE A 256 -11.55 -12.06 24.36
C ILE A 256 -12.65 -12.46 23.35
N GLN A 257 -13.24 -11.47 22.69
CA GLN A 257 -14.21 -11.66 21.61
C GLN A 257 -13.82 -10.81 20.40
N LEU A 258 -13.93 -11.38 19.20
CA LEU A 258 -13.84 -10.66 17.93
C LEU A 258 -15.24 -10.56 17.31
N PRO A 259 -16.08 -9.59 17.72
CA PRO A 259 -17.41 -9.46 17.14
C PRO A 259 -17.32 -9.11 15.65
N LEU A 260 -18.06 -9.87 14.85
CA LEU A 260 -18.28 -9.60 13.43
C LEU A 260 -19.18 -8.37 13.28
N GLU A 261 -18.74 -7.40 12.48
CA GLU A 261 -19.54 -6.21 12.15
C GLU A 261 -20.33 -6.42 10.86
N HIS A 262 -19.64 -6.53 9.71
CA HIS A 262 -20.29 -6.61 8.40
C HIS A 262 -19.72 -7.73 7.53
N LYS A 263 -20.55 -8.18 6.58
CA LYS A 263 -20.18 -9.11 5.51
C LYS A 263 -20.46 -8.45 4.16
N PHE A 264 -19.47 -8.45 3.28
CA PHE A 264 -19.59 -7.92 1.92
C PHE A 264 -19.41 -9.06 0.92
N GLN A 265 -20.30 -9.12 -0.06
CA GLN A 265 -20.28 -10.14 -1.12
C GLN A 265 -21.07 -9.64 -2.33
N ASP A 266 -20.74 -10.17 -3.51
CA ASP A 266 -21.57 -10.01 -4.69
C ASP A 266 -22.62 -11.11 -4.70
N VAL A 267 -23.85 -10.78 -4.28
CA VAL A 267 -24.96 -11.74 -4.21
C VAL A 267 -25.42 -12.19 -5.60
N VAL A 268 -25.19 -11.37 -6.63
CA VAL A 268 -25.68 -11.60 -7.98
C VAL A 268 -24.72 -12.48 -8.75
N ASN A 269 -23.47 -12.03 -8.94
CA ASN A 269 -22.49 -12.73 -9.76
C ASN A 269 -21.66 -13.74 -8.96
N LYS A 270 -21.70 -13.66 -7.62
CA LYS A 270 -20.91 -14.52 -6.71
C LYS A 270 -19.43 -14.53 -7.08
N LEU A 271 -18.87 -13.34 -7.34
CA LEU A 271 -17.47 -13.15 -7.66
C LEU A 271 -16.57 -13.42 -6.45
N SER A 272 -15.33 -13.83 -6.71
CA SER A 272 -14.27 -13.89 -5.70
C SER A 272 -13.43 -12.62 -5.71
N TRP A 273 -12.73 -12.35 -4.60
CA TRP A 273 -11.98 -11.11 -4.39
C TRP A 273 -10.48 -11.37 -4.39
N ASN A 274 -9.74 -10.67 -5.25
CA ASN A 274 -8.28 -10.79 -5.38
C ASN A 274 -7.57 -10.15 -4.18
N HIS A 275 -7.90 -8.90 -3.89
CA HIS A 275 -7.35 -8.14 -2.77
C HIS A 275 -8.41 -7.18 -2.20
N VAL A 276 -8.24 -6.79 -0.95
CA VAL A 276 -9.14 -5.87 -0.25
C VAL A 276 -8.35 -4.85 0.53
N THR A 277 -8.93 -3.66 0.75
CA THR A 277 -8.29 -2.60 1.52
C THR A 277 -9.34 -1.70 2.19
N PHE A 278 -8.93 -1.03 3.27
CA PHE A 278 -9.74 -0.01 3.94
C PHE A 278 -9.44 1.36 3.34
N SER A 279 -10.44 2.24 3.36
CA SER A 279 -10.21 3.69 3.22
C SER A 279 -9.36 4.26 4.36
N ALA A 280 -8.86 5.48 4.16
CA ALA A 280 -8.09 6.24 5.14
C ALA A 280 -8.77 6.33 6.52
N THR A 281 -10.08 6.62 6.54
CA THR A 281 -10.89 6.72 7.76
C THR A 281 -11.35 5.35 8.29
N GLY A 282 -11.35 4.33 7.41
CA GLY A 282 -11.89 3.00 7.68
C GLY A 282 -13.38 2.88 7.40
N GLU A 283 -14.05 3.94 6.93
CA GLU A 283 -15.50 3.97 6.67
C GLU A 283 -15.90 3.24 5.39
N TYR A 284 -15.00 3.16 4.40
CA TYR A 284 -15.19 2.38 3.19
C TYR A 284 -14.25 1.18 3.12
N VAL A 285 -14.74 0.13 2.45
CA VAL A 285 -13.97 -1.06 2.07
C VAL A 285 -13.97 -1.15 0.55
N ALA A 286 -12.79 -1.33 -0.04
CA ALA A 286 -12.64 -1.60 -1.47
C ALA A 286 -12.15 -3.02 -1.72
N ALA A 287 -12.60 -3.62 -2.83
CA ALA A 287 -12.14 -4.93 -3.27
C ALA A 287 -11.92 -4.99 -4.78
N SER A 288 -10.87 -5.71 -5.19
CA SER A 288 -10.67 -6.11 -6.58
C SER A 288 -11.32 -7.46 -6.85
N THR A 289 -11.90 -7.59 -8.03
CA THR A 289 -12.63 -8.80 -8.46
C THR A 289 -11.72 -9.76 -9.22
N TYR A 290 -11.97 -11.06 -9.05
CA TYR A 290 -11.31 -12.12 -9.81
C TYR A 290 -12.02 -12.34 -11.14
N ASN A 291 -11.27 -12.42 -12.24
CA ASN A 291 -11.78 -12.63 -13.59
C ASN A 291 -12.87 -11.59 -13.99
N ASN A 292 -12.75 -10.37 -13.48
CA ASN A 292 -13.55 -9.21 -13.83
C ASN A 292 -12.68 -7.95 -13.68
N HIS A 293 -13.11 -6.84 -14.28
CA HIS A 293 -12.31 -5.60 -14.37
C HIS A 293 -12.73 -4.55 -13.35
N GLU A 294 -13.91 -4.71 -12.74
CA GLU A 294 -14.49 -3.70 -11.87
C GLU A 294 -13.96 -3.82 -10.43
N LEU A 295 -13.70 -2.66 -9.81
CA LEU A 295 -13.45 -2.56 -8.37
C LEU A 295 -14.74 -2.19 -7.65
N TYR A 296 -14.98 -2.81 -6.51
CA TYR A 296 -16.19 -2.55 -5.72
C TYR A 296 -15.82 -1.74 -4.48
N VAL A 297 -16.63 -0.74 -4.14
CA VAL A 297 -16.47 0.06 -2.93
C VAL A 297 -17.77 0.04 -2.14
N TRP A 298 -17.70 -0.45 -0.90
CA TRP A 298 -18.83 -0.47 0.03
C TRP A 298 -18.63 0.53 1.15
N GLU A 299 -19.74 1.09 1.62
CA GLU A 299 -19.81 1.78 2.89
C GLU A 299 -19.88 0.75 4.03
N ARG A 300 -19.03 0.89 5.04
CA ARG A 300 -18.91 -0.05 6.14
C ARG A 300 -20.07 0.06 7.12
N ASN A 301 -20.53 1.27 7.44
CA ASN A 301 -21.55 1.50 8.48
C ASN A 301 -22.89 0.81 8.16
N HIS A 302 -23.31 0.85 6.89
CA HIS A 302 -24.56 0.21 6.45
C HIS A 302 -24.33 -1.11 5.70
N GLY A 303 -23.11 -1.38 5.23
CA GLY A 303 -22.82 -2.55 4.40
C GLY A 303 -23.30 -2.43 2.95
N SER A 304 -23.68 -1.24 2.50
CA SER A 304 -24.21 -0.97 1.16
C SER A 304 -23.09 -0.82 0.13
N LEU A 305 -23.33 -1.28 -1.09
CA LEU A 305 -22.44 -1.01 -2.22
C LEU A 305 -22.67 0.42 -2.69
N VAL A 306 -21.62 1.25 -2.66
CA VAL A 306 -21.70 2.68 -2.98
C VAL A 306 -21.39 2.91 -4.45
N CYS A 307 -20.29 2.35 -4.95
CA CYS A 307 -19.91 2.50 -6.34
C CYS A 307 -19.12 1.29 -6.88
N MET A 308 -19.05 1.22 -8.21
CA MET A 308 -18.21 0.28 -8.94
C MET A 308 -17.31 1.05 -9.90
N LEU A 309 -15.99 0.89 -9.76
CA LEU A 309 -14.99 1.54 -10.62
C LEU A 309 -14.75 0.65 -11.83
N LYS A 310 -15.18 1.09 -13.01
CA LYS A 310 -15.30 0.23 -14.20
C LYS A 310 -14.10 0.21 -15.13
N ASP A 311 -13.37 1.32 -15.18
CA ASP A 311 -12.13 1.41 -15.92
C ASP A 311 -10.96 1.13 -14.98
N PRO A 312 -9.86 0.55 -15.48
CA PRO A 312 -9.64 0.14 -16.87
C PRO A 312 -10.27 -1.25 -17.15
N LYS A 313 -10.45 -1.61 -18.42
CA LYS A 313 -10.92 -2.94 -18.86
C LYS A 313 -9.83 -4.02 -18.73
N GLU A 314 -9.33 -4.17 -17.52
CA GLU A 314 -8.26 -5.08 -17.15
C GLU A 314 -8.52 -5.58 -15.73
N GLU A 315 -8.26 -6.87 -15.46
CA GLU A 315 -8.37 -7.39 -14.10
C GLU A 315 -7.33 -6.73 -13.18
N GLN A 316 -7.78 -6.31 -12.00
CA GLN A 316 -6.92 -5.69 -11.01
C GLN A 316 -6.50 -6.72 -9.96
N GLY A 317 -5.19 -6.78 -9.70
CA GLY A 317 -4.60 -7.62 -8.66
C GLY A 317 -4.66 -6.94 -7.29
N VAL A 318 -3.51 -6.44 -6.84
CA VAL A 318 -3.37 -5.74 -5.55
C VAL A 318 -3.94 -4.33 -5.64
N ILE A 319 -4.77 -3.96 -4.66
CA ILE A 319 -5.29 -2.62 -4.48
C ILE A 319 -4.84 -2.04 -3.13
N GLU A 320 -4.53 -0.76 -3.09
CA GLU A 320 -4.14 -0.04 -1.90
C GLU A 320 -4.80 1.33 -1.86
N TRP A 321 -5.46 1.64 -0.75
CA TRP A 321 -6.01 2.97 -0.52
C TRP A 321 -4.96 3.84 0.16
N HIS A 322 -4.91 5.11 -0.24
CA HIS A 322 -4.00 6.09 0.34
C HIS A 322 -4.34 6.36 1.81
N PRO A 323 -3.37 6.39 2.74
CA PRO A 323 -3.64 6.45 4.18
C PRO A 323 -4.37 7.71 4.66
N THR A 324 -4.34 8.80 3.88
CA THR A 324 -4.95 10.09 4.28
C THR A 324 -5.74 10.82 3.19
N ARG A 325 -5.82 10.28 1.96
CA ARG A 325 -6.45 10.95 0.80
C ARG A 325 -7.46 9.99 0.19
N THR A 326 -8.46 10.52 -0.50
CA THR A 326 -9.46 9.76 -1.26
C THR A 326 -8.87 9.30 -2.60
N LEU A 327 -7.83 8.47 -2.50
CA LEU A 327 -7.04 7.98 -3.63
C LEU A 327 -6.83 6.47 -3.47
N LEU A 328 -7.07 5.72 -4.54
CA LEU A 328 -6.89 4.28 -4.61
C LEU A 328 -5.90 3.96 -5.72
N ALA A 329 -4.86 3.17 -5.41
CA ALA A 329 -3.94 2.63 -6.40
C ALA A 329 -4.24 1.15 -6.62
N ALA A 330 -4.32 0.72 -7.88
CA ALA A 330 -4.45 -0.70 -8.24
C ALA A 330 -3.39 -1.11 -9.25
N CYS A 331 -2.99 -2.37 -9.17
CA CYS A 331 -2.12 -2.99 -10.13
C CYS A 331 -2.95 -3.80 -11.15
N GLY A 332 -2.81 -3.47 -12.43
CA GLY A 332 -3.35 -4.30 -13.52
C GLY A 332 -2.60 -5.63 -13.60
N LEU A 333 -3.32 -6.74 -13.75
CA LEU A 333 -2.75 -8.09 -13.75
C LEU A 333 -2.11 -8.47 -15.09
N GLU A 334 -2.57 -7.88 -16.20
CA GLU A 334 -2.12 -8.24 -17.55
C GLU A 334 -0.97 -7.34 -18.00
N THR A 335 -1.16 -6.03 -17.86
CA THR A 335 -0.22 -5.00 -18.27
C THR A 335 0.81 -4.71 -17.19
N GLY A 336 0.49 -4.99 -15.92
CA GLY A 336 1.31 -4.62 -14.76
C GLY A 336 1.41 -3.11 -14.55
N ARG A 337 0.52 -2.32 -15.17
CA ARG A 337 0.40 -0.88 -14.94
C ARG A 337 -0.20 -0.60 -13.59
N ILE A 338 0.13 0.56 -13.05
CA ILE A 338 -0.45 1.04 -11.80
C ILE A 338 -1.46 2.12 -12.17
N TYR A 339 -2.72 1.89 -11.87
CA TYR A 339 -3.80 2.83 -12.08
C TYR A 339 -4.10 3.54 -10.77
N ILE A 340 -4.30 4.86 -10.83
CA ILE A 340 -4.61 5.69 -9.67
C ILE A 340 -5.98 6.31 -9.89
N TRP A 341 -6.93 5.93 -9.05
CA TRP A 341 -8.23 6.57 -8.95
C TRP A 341 -8.19 7.64 -7.87
N SER A 342 -8.73 8.80 -8.16
CA SER A 342 -8.93 9.85 -7.16
C SER A 342 -10.21 10.62 -7.44
N VAL A 343 -10.60 11.45 -6.48
CA VAL A 343 -11.62 12.48 -6.71
C VAL A 343 -11.05 13.53 -7.65
N VAL A 344 -11.82 13.91 -8.66
CA VAL A 344 -11.50 15.05 -9.53
C VAL A 344 -12.37 16.20 -9.06
N SER A 345 -11.77 17.14 -8.33
CA SER A 345 -12.47 18.36 -7.96
C SER A 345 -12.63 19.26 -9.18
N PRO A 346 -13.85 19.71 -9.52
CA PRO A 346 -14.03 20.72 -10.54
C PRO A 346 -13.37 22.02 -10.08
N GLN A 347 -12.80 22.77 -11.03
CA GLN A 347 -12.23 24.08 -10.73
C GLN A 347 -13.36 25.06 -10.42
N LYS A 348 -13.28 25.72 -9.27
CA LYS A 348 -14.22 26.77 -8.86
C LYS A 348 -13.72 28.13 -9.37
N TRP A 349 -14.52 28.79 -10.20
CA TRP A 349 -14.36 30.18 -10.59
C TRP A 349 -14.60 31.17 -9.44
N SER A 350 -15.35 30.78 -8.40
CA SER A 350 -15.46 31.59 -7.16
C SER A 350 -14.12 31.82 -6.47
N ALA A 351 -13.10 30.98 -6.73
CA ALA A 351 -11.76 31.19 -6.21
C ALA A 351 -10.96 32.27 -6.97
N LEU A 352 -11.47 32.78 -8.11
CA LEU A 352 -10.78 33.83 -8.89
C LEU A 352 -10.84 35.21 -8.24
N ALA A 353 -11.91 35.49 -7.50
CA ALA A 353 -12.09 36.73 -6.77
C ALA A 353 -12.91 36.49 -5.49
N PRO A 354 -12.53 37.10 -4.35
CA PRO A 354 -13.12 36.77 -3.04
C PRO A 354 -14.61 37.12 -2.92
N ASP A 355 -15.13 37.96 -3.81
CA ASP A 355 -16.53 38.39 -3.90
C ASP A 355 -17.38 37.52 -4.84
N PHE A 356 -16.79 36.55 -5.53
CA PHE A 356 -17.52 35.69 -6.46
C PHE A 356 -18.15 34.51 -5.73
N ALA A 357 -19.43 34.27 -5.98
CA ALA A 357 -20.15 33.07 -5.55
C ALA A 357 -20.68 32.33 -6.78
N GLU A 358 -20.47 31.02 -6.81
CA GLU A 358 -21.09 30.15 -7.81
C GLU A 358 -22.47 29.74 -7.34
N VAL A 359 -23.44 29.79 -8.25
CA VAL A 359 -24.82 29.43 -7.95
C VAL A 359 -25.31 28.47 -9.02
N GLU A 360 -25.87 27.33 -8.60
CA GLU A 360 -26.41 26.32 -9.51
C GLU A 360 -27.83 26.67 -10.00
N GLU A 361 -28.61 27.34 -9.15
CA GLU A 361 -29.98 27.79 -9.45
C GLU A 361 -30.07 29.32 -9.42
N ASN A 362 -31.10 29.89 -10.04
CA ASN A 362 -31.29 31.33 -9.98
C ASN A 362 -31.62 31.77 -8.55
N VAL A 363 -30.85 32.70 -7.99
CA VAL A 363 -31.12 33.32 -6.70
C VAL A 363 -31.81 34.66 -6.92
N GLU A 364 -33.00 34.83 -6.34
CA GLU A 364 -33.68 36.11 -6.30
C GLU A 364 -32.93 37.05 -5.35
N TYR A 365 -32.48 38.18 -5.87
CA TYR A 365 -31.81 39.20 -5.08
C TYR A 365 -32.80 39.89 -4.15
N ILE A 366 -32.51 39.86 -2.85
CA ILE A 366 -33.26 40.61 -1.84
C ILE A 366 -32.50 41.91 -1.62
N GLU A 367 -33.06 43.01 -2.14
CA GLU A 367 -32.53 44.37 -1.96
C GLU A 367 -32.34 44.67 -0.47
N LYS A 368 -31.16 45.16 -0.10
CA LYS A 368 -30.89 45.57 1.29
C LYS A 368 -31.35 47.01 1.48
N GLU A 369 -31.87 47.32 2.67
CA GLU A 369 -32.38 48.66 3.00
C GLU A 369 -31.32 49.76 2.84
N ASP A 370 -30.04 49.42 3.01
CA ASP A 370 -28.88 50.31 2.97
C ASP A 370 -28.20 50.38 1.58
N GLU A 371 -28.74 49.72 0.55
CA GLU A 371 -28.13 49.66 -0.79
C GLU A 371 -28.04 51.04 -1.48
N PHE A 372 -28.96 51.95 -1.14
CA PHE A 372 -29.02 53.30 -1.70
C PHE A 372 -28.41 54.36 -0.77
N ASP A 373 -27.85 53.96 0.37
CA ASP A 373 -27.25 54.88 1.34
C ASP A 373 -25.79 55.22 0.95
N ILE A 374 -25.44 56.51 1.03
CA ILE A 374 -24.08 56.99 0.75
C ILE A 374 -23.36 57.23 2.09
N TYR A 375 -22.47 56.30 2.46
CA TYR A 375 -21.59 56.47 3.63
C TYR A 375 -20.37 57.33 3.30
N ALA A 376 -19.93 58.14 4.26
CA ALA A 376 -18.67 58.88 4.14
C ALA A 376 -17.47 57.92 4.22
N GLN A 377 -16.45 58.13 3.38
CA GLN A 377 -15.25 57.26 3.29
C GLN A 377 -14.52 57.06 4.64
N GLU A 378 -14.62 58.04 5.55
CA GLU A 378 -14.05 57.99 6.90
C GLU A 378 -14.72 56.93 7.80
N GLU A 379 -16.01 56.67 7.62
CA GLU A 379 -16.76 55.69 8.41
C GLU A 379 -16.44 54.26 7.98
N ILE A 380 -16.24 54.03 6.68
CA ILE A 380 -15.81 52.75 6.10
C ILE A 380 -14.38 52.40 6.57
N HIS A 381 -13.49 53.40 6.63
CA HIS A 381 -12.12 53.21 7.08
C HIS A 381 -12.03 52.89 8.57
N ARG A 382 -12.85 53.55 9.41
CA ARG A 382 -12.93 53.29 10.85
C ARG A 382 -13.39 51.87 11.16
N ARG A 383 -14.40 51.36 10.43
CA ARG A 383 -14.87 49.96 10.57
C ARG A 383 -13.82 48.92 10.18
N ARG A 384 -12.87 49.24 9.30
CA ARG A 384 -11.76 48.33 8.97
C ARG A 384 -10.69 48.30 10.06
N LEU A 385 -10.32 49.47 10.58
CA LEU A 385 -9.33 49.60 11.65
C LEU A 385 -9.77 48.87 12.93
N ASP A 386 -11.06 48.91 13.28
CA ASP A 386 -11.60 48.20 14.46
C ASP A 386 -11.51 46.65 14.34
N ALA A 387 -11.27 46.11 13.15
CA ALA A 387 -11.13 44.67 12.90
C ALA A 387 -9.68 44.19 12.78
N GLU A 388 -8.69 45.09 12.83
CA GLU A 388 -7.27 44.79 12.62
C GLU A 388 -6.48 44.49 13.91
N ASP A 389 -7.12 44.60 15.09
CA ASP A 389 -6.49 44.41 16.41
C ASP A 389 -6.36 42.94 16.86
N GLU A 390 -6.40 41.97 15.93
CA GLU A 390 -6.21 40.55 16.27
C GLU A 390 -4.72 40.18 16.39
N ASP A 391 -4.33 39.54 17.50
CA ASP A 391 -2.99 39.00 17.69
C ASP A 391 -2.79 37.77 16.78
N VAL A 392 -1.97 37.91 15.73
CA VAL A 392 -1.67 36.82 14.77
C VAL A 392 -0.51 35.96 15.25
N ASP A 393 -0.76 34.67 15.45
CA ASP A 393 0.28 33.66 15.67
C ASP A 393 0.78 33.08 14.34
N VAL A 394 2.06 33.28 14.04
CA VAL A 394 2.74 32.77 12.83
C VAL A 394 3.73 31.64 13.11
N LEU A 395 3.93 31.28 14.39
CA LEU A 395 4.94 30.32 14.82
C LEU A 395 4.33 28.98 15.22
N THR A 396 3.12 29.00 15.76
CA THR A 396 2.45 27.76 16.14
C THR A 396 2.09 26.97 14.89
N LEU A 397 2.57 25.73 14.85
CA LEU A 397 2.17 24.76 13.85
C LEU A 397 0.86 24.12 14.33
N ASP A 398 -0.18 24.18 13.51
CA ASP A 398 -1.41 23.45 13.78
C ASP A 398 -1.08 21.98 14.01
N PRO A 399 -1.59 21.36 15.08
CA PRO A 399 -1.41 19.94 15.30
C PRO A 399 -2.03 19.21 14.11
N SER A 400 -1.19 18.63 13.26
CA SER A 400 -1.70 17.92 12.09
C SER A 400 -2.58 16.76 12.58
N LYS A 401 -3.73 16.53 11.92
CA LYS A 401 -4.70 15.46 12.27
C LYS A 401 -4.07 14.05 12.42
N PHE A 402 -2.84 13.87 11.98
CA PHE A 402 -2.07 12.64 12.11
C PHE A 402 -0.86 12.91 13.02
N GLY A 403 -0.89 12.36 14.23
CA GLY A 403 0.00 12.68 15.35
C GLY A 403 1.48 12.86 15.03
N ASP A 404 2.08 13.78 15.78
CA ASP A 404 3.49 14.20 15.80
C ASP A 404 4.46 13.13 15.32
N ASP A 405 4.98 13.34 14.11
CA ASP A 405 6.36 13.01 13.78
C ASP A 405 6.91 14.27 13.10
N VAL A 406 7.36 15.21 13.94
CA VAL A 406 8.06 16.45 13.57
C VAL A 406 9.32 16.16 12.75
N ASP A 407 9.78 14.91 12.76
CA ASP A 407 10.98 14.44 12.06
C ASP A 407 10.66 13.36 11.00
N SER A 408 9.67 13.63 10.16
CA SER A 408 9.32 12.67 9.11
C SER A 408 10.39 12.59 8.05
N PHE A 409 10.91 11.37 7.87
CA PHE A 409 11.85 11.05 6.83
C PHE A 409 11.33 11.50 5.46
N ARG A 410 12.07 12.42 4.84
CA ARG A 410 11.94 12.74 3.42
C ARG A 410 13.06 12.05 2.69
N MET A 411 12.70 11.36 1.61
CA MET A 411 13.68 10.64 0.83
C MET A 411 14.65 11.63 0.18
N PRO A 412 15.97 11.46 0.33
CA PRO A 412 16.93 12.37 -0.27
C PRO A 412 16.89 12.22 -1.79
N ILE A 413 16.93 13.37 -2.48
CA ILE A 413 16.99 13.43 -3.93
C ILE A 413 18.35 12.90 -4.37
N LEU A 414 18.37 11.87 -5.21
CA LEU A 414 19.59 11.46 -5.90
C LEU A 414 19.70 12.19 -7.23
N PHE A 415 20.72 13.04 -7.36
CA PHE A 415 21.03 13.73 -8.62
C PHE A 415 21.57 12.79 -9.72
N ASN A 416 21.89 11.53 -9.37
CA ASN A 416 22.46 10.52 -10.27
C ASN A 416 21.52 9.32 -10.46
N LEU A 417 20.23 9.54 -10.71
CA LEU A 417 19.34 8.49 -11.20
C LEU A 417 19.75 8.13 -12.63
N GLY A 418 20.67 7.17 -12.77
CA GLY A 418 21.00 6.56 -14.06
C GLY A 418 19.74 5.97 -14.71
N GLU A 419 19.60 6.21 -16.01
CA GLU A 419 18.52 5.84 -16.93
C GLU A 419 17.14 5.63 -16.28
N SER A 420 16.27 6.63 -16.46
CA SER A 420 14.85 6.43 -16.27
C SER A 420 14.40 5.24 -17.15
N ASP A 421 13.62 4.34 -16.55
CA ASP A 421 13.01 3.22 -17.30
C ASP A 421 11.61 3.63 -17.75
N SER A 422 11.28 4.93 -17.70
CA SER A 422 10.07 5.44 -18.30
C SER A 422 10.18 5.25 -19.81
N GLU A 423 9.44 4.30 -20.37
CA GLU A 423 9.31 4.12 -21.82
C GLU A 423 8.70 5.36 -22.50
N ASP A 424 8.18 6.30 -21.72
CA ASP A 424 7.67 7.60 -22.16
C ASP A 424 8.72 8.73 -22.11
N GLU A 425 10.01 8.39 -21.91
CA GLU A 425 11.08 9.40 -21.90
C GLU A 425 11.35 9.96 -23.30
N PHE A 426 11.49 11.28 -23.36
CA PHE A 426 11.95 11.97 -24.55
C PHE A 426 13.48 12.09 -24.49
N VAL A 427 14.17 11.40 -25.39
CA VAL A 427 15.62 11.51 -25.57
C VAL A 427 15.93 12.76 -26.39
N ALA A 428 16.83 13.60 -25.89
CA ALA A 428 17.35 14.73 -26.65
C ALA A 428 18.22 14.20 -27.80
N VAL A 429 17.75 14.35 -29.04
CA VAL A 429 18.48 13.94 -30.24
C VAL A 429 19.43 15.05 -30.71
N SER A 430 19.10 16.31 -30.39
CA SER A 430 19.97 17.47 -30.61
C SER A 430 19.53 18.67 -29.74
N THR A 431 20.27 19.78 -29.75
CA THR A 431 19.88 21.01 -29.05
C THR A 431 18.47 21.46 -29.46
N GLY A 432 17.51 21.33 -28.54
CA GLY A 432 16.11 21.72 -28.74
C GLY A 432 15.22 20.70 -29.44
N THR A 433 15.71 19.48 -29.75
CA THR A 433 14.88 18.42 -30.37
C THR A 433 14.82 17.17 -29.49
N MET A 434 13.60 16.84 -29.07
CA MET A 434 13.28 15.70 -28.21
C MET A 434 12.54 14.63 -29.02
N ARG A 435 12.90 13.36 -28.86
CA ARG A 435 12.23 12.20 -29.50
C ARG A 435 11.89 11.16 -28.45
N ARG A 436 10.68 10.58 -28.51
CA ARG A 436 10.27 9.48 -27.62
C ARG A 436 11.18 8.25 -27.79
N ARG A 437 11.68 7.69 -26.68
CA ARG A 437 12.52 6.48 -26.64
C ARG A 437 11.73 5.30 -27.22
N SER A 438 12.37 4.49 -28.08
CA SER A 438 11.74 3.30 -28.67
C SER A 438 11.98 2.09 -27.75
N PRO A 439 11.02 1.15 -27.59
CA PRO A 439 11.23 -0.01 -26.73
C PRO A 439 12.33 -0.91 -27.31
N GLY A 440 13.48 -1.05 -26.63
CA GLY A 440 14.52 -2.04 -26.96
C GLY A 440 15.97 -1.56 -27.10
N GLU A 441 16.28 -0.25 -27.04
CA GLU A 441 17.65 0.27 -27.29
C GLU A 441 18.65 0.11 -26.12
N GLY A 442 18.36 -0.71 -25.10
CA GLY A 442 19.20 -0.84 -23.89
C GLY A 442 19.90 -2.18 -23.69
N GLN A 443 19.88 -3.08 -24.68
CA GLN A 443 20.36 -4.46 -24.50
C GLN A 443 21.47 -4.85 -25.50
N SER A 444 22.53 -4.07 -25.55
CA SER A 444 23.82 -4.51 -26.07
C SER A 444 24.92 -3.65 -25.48
N ASP A 445 25.87 -4.29 -24.78
CA ASP A 445 27.22 -3.81 -24.43
C ASP A 445 27.60 -4.09 -22.96
N ILE A 446 27.38 -5.31 -22.48
CA ILE A 446 28.15 -5.87 -21.36
C ILE A 446 28.37 -7.36 -21.66
N ASP A 447 29.28 -7.67 -22.58
CA ASP A 447 30.03 -8.93 -22.60
C ASP A 447 31.12 -8.85 -23.66
N GLY A 448 32.37 -8.63 -23.25
CA GLY A 448 33.47 -8.61 -24.22
C GLY A 448 34.84 -8.13 -23.74
N LEU A 449 35.22 -8.31 -22.47
CA LEU A 449 36.61 -8.08 -22.05
C LEU A 449 37.08 -9.11 -21.01
N ALA A 450 37.48 -10.30 -21.48
CA ALA A 450 38.47 -11.15 -20.82
C ALA A 450 39.07 -12.19 -21.80
N GLU A 451 40.37 -12.01 -22.07
CA GLU A 451 41.42 -12.99 -22.41
C GLU A 451 41.18 -14.10 -23.47
N SER A 452 41.94 -14.04 -24.56
CA SER A 452 42.92 -15.11 -24.85
C SER A 452 43.99 -14.64 -25.84
N ALA A 453 45.25 -14.89 -25.47
CA ALA A 453 46.45 -14.62 -26.25
C ALA A 453 46.92 -15.88 -27.00
N SER A 454 47.64 -15.64 -28.11
CA SER A 454 48.47 -16.57 -28.91
C SER A 454 47.69 -17.53 -29.83
N THR A 455 47.93 -17.58 -31.15
CA THR A 455 49.20 -17.98 -31.76
C THR A 455 49.29 -17.59 -33.25
N LYS A 456 50.54 -17.51 -33.72
CA LYS A 456 51.02 -17.14 -35.05
C LYS A 456 50.64 -18.11 -36.19
N LYS A 457 50.68 -17.53 -37.41
CA LYS A 457 51.23 -18.05 -38.69
C LYS A 457 50.29 -18.71 -39.73
N SER A 458 50.18 -18.00 -40.86
CA SER A 458 50.72 -18.37 -42.21
C SER A 458 49.73 -18.61 -43.37
N SER A 459 50.22 -18.22 -44.57
CA SER A 459 49.66 -18.33 -45.94
C SER A 459 48.48 -17.41 -46.26
N ALA A 460 48.60 -16.34 -47.06
CA ALA A 460 49.02 -16.20 -48.47
C ALA A 460 48.11 -16.97 -49.46
N SER A 461 47.17 -16.28 -50.11
CA SER A 461 47.19 -16.10 -51.57
C SER A 461 46.03 -15.22 -52.09
N ARG A 462 46.39 -14.40 -53.09
CA ARG A 462 45.65 -13.82 -54.23
C ARG A 462 44.21 -14.34 -54.41
N GLY A 463 43.20 -13.54 -54.76
CA GLY A 463 43.16 -12.37 -55.66
C GLY A 463 41.88 -12.48 -56.53
N GLY A 464 41.44 -11.36 -57.12
CA GLY A 464 40.30 -11.33 -58.08
C GLY A 464 39.05 -10.68 -57.50
N ARG A 465 38.85 -9.35 -57.59
CA ARG A 465 38.43 -8.57 -58.76
C ARG A 465 37.05 -9.00 -59.30
N SER A 466 36.08 -8.06 -59.22
CA SER A 466 35.12 -7.68 -60.27
C SER A 466 33.62 -7.74 -59.94
N ARG A 467 33.08 -6.52 -59.81
CA ARG A 467 31.86 -5.95 -60.43
C ARG A 467 30.46 -6.41 -59.98
N LYS A 468 29.72 -5.37 -59.56
CA LYS A 468 28.39 -4.91 -60.03
C LYS A 468 27.32 -6.00 -60.18
N ARG A 469 26.26 -5.88 -59.40
CA ARG A 469 25.18 -4.92 -59.68
C ARG A 469 24.46 -4.52 -58.42
#